data_AF-A0A915PA76-F1
#
_entry.id   AF-A0A915PA76-F1
#
_cell.length_a   1.000
_cell.length_b   1.000
_cell.length_c   1.000
_cell.angle_alpha   90.00
_cell.angle_beta   90.00
_cell.angle_gamma   90.00
#
_symmetry.space_group_name_H-M   'P 1'
#
loop_
_entity.id
_entity.type
_entity.pdbx_description
1 polymer ?
#
loop_
_entity_poly.entity_id
_entity_poly.type
_entity_poly.pdbx_seq_one_letter_code
_entity_poly.pdbx_strand_id
1 'polypeptide(L)'
;MSIYVNTTTLVIELNVGEFLETKVFRLEQGWKIHFKLGESLLGKAIRLTVVDTDFDQIFPSFFGDAIKSLDSNNNFLVFECNTFGAYKYQFYADSSSSPPTKSTPFGSGYFTILPQWRIGKEQKLLSVNGLCTITFLTKLLGPLNEWEERLQVANKCCFNVIHLTPVQQLGISNSSYSIAEHDKLNPLFESDFDELERLIRKIEIDWNILTVQDVVWNHAAKNASWLQTHPECAYNLFNSPHLRPAYILDRTLQQFSREISQGKWEMKGIPALINSEIHLNSIYSILKEEIIPKLKLEEFYQIDREEVQNTGKTLNDIVIIQDKEYRRLKSTVDINAAIELAVNNKSSDLSESINLFNAHLIYLNEQVKQTIDGHISAAIGAIMGHISYERVASHGPKKGLITDCSPLVTSYFLQPPQFSFQSWQEDESTLAYNPSLSPHIMAFNGWVMDCSNPLNNFAEFPSQIYLRRELICWGDSVKLNYGNSKEDCPFLWNYMENYTIKSAKIFNGLRIDNCHSTPIHVAEHLLKVARNVRKDLYVVAELFTGNEHLDNIFVNRLGISSLIRGRFVYRYGGDPVGAFHPKSVRPAPWDVAHALFYDQTHDNPSPIQVFY
;
A
#
# COMPACT_ATOMS: atom_id res chain seq x y z
N MET A 1 0.60 -47.25 16.15
CA MET A 1 -0.26 -46.96 14.97
C MET A 1 0.62 -46.33 13.91
N SER A 2 0.75 -46.99 12.75
CA SER A 2 1.61 -46.51 11.65
C SER A 2 1.16 -45.14 11.17
N ILE A 3 2.09 -44.20 11.18
CA ILE A 3 1.96 -42.85 10.60
C ILE A 3 1.92 -43.05 9.07
N TYR A 4 0.72 -43.29 8.52
CA TYR A 4 0.49 -43.07 7.10
C TYR A 4 0.62 -41.55 6.90
N VAL A 5 1.78 -41.11 6.42
CA VAL A 5 1.92 -39.79 5.81
C VAL A 5 0.92 -39.78 4.65
N ASN A 6 -0.19 -39.08 4.83
CA ASN A 6 -1.28 -39.05 3.87
C ASN A 6 -0.81 -38.22 2.66
N THR A 7 -0.10 -38.83 1.72
CA THR A 7 0.43 -38.16 0.53
C THR A 7 -0.74 -37.81 -0.39
N THR A 8 -1.31 -36.63 -0.19
CA THR A 8 -2.34 -36.06 -1.07
C THR A 8 -1.67 -35.59 -2.35
N THR A 9 -2.25 -35.95 -3.49
CA THR A 9 -1.85 -35.50 -4.81
C THR A 9 -2.93 -34.64 -5.42
N LEU A 10 -2.59 -33.39 -5.72
CA LEU A 10 -3.47 -32.47 -6.43
C LEU A 10 -3.12 -32.45 -7.92
N VAL A 11 -4.13 -32.48 -8.79
CA VAL A 11 -3.97 -32.43 -10.24
C VAL A 11 -4.27 -31.02 -10.73
N ILE A 12 -3.30 -30.38 -11.39
CA ILE A 12 -3.47 -29.11 -12.09
C ILE A 12 -3.49 -29.41 -13.58
N GLU A 13 -4.61 -29.17 -14.24
CA GLU A 13 -4.73 -29.31 -15.68
C GLU A 13 -4.26 -28.01 -16.36
N LEU A 14 -3.45 -28.14 -17.41
CA LEU A 14 -2.89 -27.02 -18.14
C LEU A 14 -3.69 -26.78 -19.43
N ASN A 15 -4.29 -25.60 -19.59
CA ASN A 15 -4.97 -25.22 -20.84
C ASN A 15 -4.46 -23.90 -21.41
N VAL A 16 -4.44 -23.79 -22.74
CA VAL A 16 -4.05 -22.56 -23.44
C VAL A 16 -5.00 -21.41 -23.07
N GLY A 17 -4.43 -20.27 -22.71
CA GLY A 17 -5.18 -19.06 -22.34
C GLY A 17 -5.56 -18.98 -20.86
N GLU A 18 -5.20 -19.96 -20.04
CA GLU A 18 -5.49 -19.93 -18.60
C GLU A 18 -4.39 -19.18 -17.83
N PHE A 19 -4.74 -17.98 -17.36
CA PHE A 19 -3.93 -17.15 -16.47
C PHE A 19 -4.61 -17.02 -15.11
N LEU A 20 -4.25 -17.89 -14.18
CA LEU A 20 -4.93 -18.10 -12.90
C LEU A 20 -4.35 -17.25 -11.76
N GLU A 21 -4.02 -15.98 -12.03
CA GLU A 21 -3.39 -15.09 -11.04
C GLU A 21 -4.33 -14.73 -9.87
N THR A 22 -5.64 -14.79 -10.10
CA THR A 22 -6.69 -14.49 -9.12
C THR A 22 -7.19 -15.72 -8.36
N LYS A 23 -6.62 -16.91 -8.62
CA LYS A 23 -6.98 -18.17 -7.97
C LYS A 23 -5.89 -18.57 -6.99
N VAL A 24 -6.27 -18.88 -5.76
CA VAL A 24 -5.33 -19.32 -4.73
C VAL A 24 -5.39 -20.83 -4.62
N PHE A 25 -4.22 -21.46 -4.74
CA PHE A 25 -4.03 -22.89 -4.50
C PHE A 25 -3.15 -23.06 -3.28
N ARG A 26 -3.66 -23.73 -2.26
CA ARG A 26 -2.95 -23.98 -1.00
C ARG A 26 -2.56 -25.45 -0.91
N LEU A 27 -1.32 -25.70 -0.53
CA LEU A 27 -0.79 -27.04 -0.32
C LEU A 27 -0.09 -27.14 1.02
N GLU A 28 -0.07 -28.34 1.58
CA GLU A 28 0.72 -28.64 2.77
C GLU A 28 2.06 -29.28 2.36
N GLN A 29 3.04 -29.13 3.24
CA GLN A 29 4.33 -29.78 3.07
C GLN A 29 4.15 -31.31 3.02
N GLY A 30 4.78 -31.96 2.03
CA GLY A 30 4.67 -33.40 1.77
C GLY A 30 3.57 -33.80 0.77
N TRP A 31 2.76 -32.86 0.28
CA TRP A 31 1.82 -33.11 -0.82
C TRP A 31 2.53 -33.15 -2.17
N LYS A 32 1.83 -33.62 -3.21
CA LYS A 32 2.34 -33.67 -4.59
C LYS A 32 1.41 -32.93 -5.54
N ILE A 33 1.97 -32.28 -6.56
CA ILE A 33 1.21 -31.73 -7.68
C ILE A 33 1.48 -32.56 -8.91
N HIS A 34 0.42 -32.99 -9.59
CA HIS A 34 0.46 -33.58 -10.92
C HIS A 34 0.00 -32.55 -11.94
N PHE A 35 0.93 -32.01 -12.72
CA PHE A 35 0.60 -31.15 -13.86
C PHE A 35 0.22 -32.02 -15.05
N LYS A 36 -1.02 -31.94 -15.50
CA LYS A 36 -1.58 -32.75 -16.60
C LYS A 36 -1.88 -31.85 -17.80
N LEU A 37 -1.60 -32.32 -19.01
CA LEU A 37 -2.03 -31.60 -20.23
C LEU A 37 -3.55 -31.68 -20.38
N GLY A 38 -4.20 -30.52 -20.53
CA GLY A 38 -5.60 -30.45 -20.92
C GLY A 38 -5.79 -30.68 -22.43
N GLU A 39 -7.04 -30.76 -22.86
CA GLU A 39 -7.41 -31.09 -24.25
C GLU A 39 -6.79 -30.13 -25.28
N SER A 40 -6.66 -28.84 -24.91
CA SER A 40 -6.09 -27.79 -25.75
C SER A 40 -4.58 -27.94 -26.06
N LEU A 41 -3.89 -28.79 -25.31
CA LEU A 41 -2.46 -29.06 -25.41
C LEU A 41 -2.13 -30.46 -25.93
N LEU A 42 -3.14 -31.28 -26.27
CA LEU A 42 -2.92 -32.62 -26.81
C LEU A 42 -2.13 -32.57 -28.12
N GLY A 43 -1.10 -33.41 -28.22
CA GLY A 43 -0.21 -33.50 -29.39
C GLY A 43 0.80 -32.35 -29.53
N LYS A 44 0.87 -31.43 -28.55
CA LYS A 44 1.89 -30.38 -28.49
C LYS A 44 2.99 -30.77 -27.50
N ALA A 45 4.25 -30.60 -27.89
CA ALA A 45 5.35 -30.64 -26.93
C ALA A 45 5.29 -29.35 -26.09
N ILE A 46 5.19 -29.51 -24.77
CA ILE A 46 5.04 -28.42 -23.81
C ILE A 46 6.19 -28.44 -22.83
N ARG A 47 6.73 -27.25 -22.59
CA ARG A 47 7.73 -26.99 -21.56
C ARG A 47 7.08 -26.29 -20.38
N LEU A 48 7.11 -26.92 -19.21
CA LEU A 48 6.65 -26.35 -17.93
C LEU A 48 7.85 -25.83 -17.12
N THR A 49 7.70 -24.64 -16.54
CA THR A 49 8.66 -24.04 -15.60
C THR A 49 7.92 -23.76 -14.29
N VAL A 50 8.52 -24.17 -13.17
CA VAL A 50 8.05 -23.81 -11.82
C VAL A 50 9.16 -23.00 -11.16
N VAL A 51 8.82 -21.77 -10.77
CA VAL A 51 9.72 -20.81 -10.16
C VAL A 51 9.27 -20.57 -8.74
N ASP A 52 10.19 -20.72 -7.80
CA ASP A 52 10.02 -20.19 -6.46
C ASP A 52 10.11 -18.66 -6.53
N THR A 53 8.99 -17.98 -6.27
CA THR A 53 8.90 -16.52 -6.40
C THR A 53 9.79 -15.80 -5.39
N ASP A 54 10.13 -16.46 -4.28
CA ASP A 54 10.97 -15.89 -3.25
C ASP A 54 12.46 -16.01 -3.58
N PHE A 55 12.87 -17.07 -4.27
CA PHE A 55 14.30 -17.33 -4.52
C PHE A 55 14.71 -17.25 -6.01
N ASP A 56 13.77 -16.96 -6.91
CA ASP A 56 13.90 -17.12 -8.36
C ASP A 56 14.47 -18.50 -8.76
N GLN A 57 14.29 -19.49 -7.87
CA GLN A 57 14.84 -20.82 -8.08
C GLN A 57 13.92 -21.59 -9.02
N ILE A 58 14.47 -21.99 -10.16
CA ILE A 58 13.77 -22.86 -11.10
C ILE A 58 13.96 -24.31 -10.66
N PHE A 59 12.85 -25.01 -10.42
CA PHE A 59 12.84 -26.43 -10.09
C PHE A 59 12.57 -27.28 -11.35
N PRO A 60 13.28 -28.42 -11.55
CA PRO A 60 14.27 -29.08 -10.70
C PRO A 60 15.72 -28.93 -11.20
N SER A 61 16.57 -28.25 -10.42
CA SER A 61 18.01 -28.18 -10.63
C SER A 61 18.70 -29.47 -10.14
N PHE A 62 18.62 -30.55 -10.93
CA PHE A 62 19.64 -31.61 -10.93
C PHE A 62 20.47 -31.45 -12.21
N PHE A 63 21.80 -31.49 -12.05
CA PHE A 63 22.77 -31.37 -13.13
C PHE A 63 22.39 -32.26 -14.34
N GLY A 64 22.16 -31.61 -15.49
CA GLY A 64 21.83 -32.22 -16.78
C GLY A 64 20.33 -32.32 -17.05
N ASP A 65 19.80 -31.47 -17.94
CA ASP A 65 18.49 -31.66 -18.60
C ASP A 65 17.23 -31.73 -17.72
N ALA A 66 16.80 -30.60 -17.16
CA ALA A 66 15.49 -30.49 -16.52
C ALA A 66 14.55 -29.48 -17.21
N ILE A 67 14.51 -29.55 -18.54
CA ILE A 67 13.33 -29.21 -19.35
C ILE A 67 12.63 -30.55 -19.58
N LYS A 68 11.54 -30.85 -18.88
CA LYS A 68 10.76 -32.06 -19.15
C LYS A 68 9.67 -31.73 -20.16
N SER A 69 9.83 -32.20 -21.40
CA SER A 69 8.74 -32.24 -22.38
C SER A 69 7.69 -33.26 -21.91
N LEU A 70 6.41 -32.88 -21.93
CA LEU A 70 5.33 -33.87 -21.83
C LEU A 70 5.14 -34.48 -23.23
N ASP A 71 5.86 -35.57 -23.52
CA ASP A 71 5.57 -36.43 -24.67
C ASP A 71 4.35 -37.32 -24.36
N SER A 72 3.62 -37.70 -25.41
CA SER A 72 2.32 -38.40 -25.40
C SER A 72 2.18 -39.67 -24.55
N ASN A 73 3.28 -40.20 -23.99
CA ASN A 73 3.29 -41.40 -23.15
C ASN A 73 3.40 -41.14 -21.63
N ASN A 74 3.80 -39.92 -21.19
CA ASN A 74 3.78 -39.53 -19.78
C ASN A 74 2.76 -38.40 -19.56
N ASN A 75 1.55 -38.77 -19.11
CA ASN A 75 0.42 -37.84 -19.04
C ASN A 75 0.52 -36.76 -17.94
N PHE A 76 1.53 -36.79 -17.07
CA PHE A 76 1.67 -35.80 -16.01
C PHE A 76 3.11 -35.60 -15.53
N LEU A 77 3.44 -34.38 -15.08
CA LEU A 77 4.67 -34.05 -14.35
C LEU A 77 4.39 -33.96 -12.85
N VAL A 78 5.30 -34.50 -12.05
CA VAL A 78 5.19 -34.48 -10.58
C VAL A 78 6.08 -33.38 -10.01
N PHE A 79 5.49 -32.53 -9.18
CA PHE A 79 6.21 -31.59 -8.32
C PHE A 79 5.97 -31.97 -6.85
N GLU A 80 7.05 -32.12 -6.08
CA GLU A 80 6.97 -32.47 -4.66
C GLU A 80 7.00 -31.21 -3.80
N CYS A 81 5.99 -31.05 -2.95
CA CYS A 81 5.81 -29.86 -2.12
C CYS A 81 6.64 -29.97 -0.84
N ASN A 82 7.96 -29.87 -0.98
CA ASN A 82 8.91 -30.11 0.12
C ASN A 82 9.31 -28.84 0.87
N THR A 83 9.23 -27.67 0.24
CA THR A 83 9.67 -26.39 0.80
C THR A 83 8.49 -25.44 0.87
N PHE A 84 8.36 -24.71 1.97
CA PHE A 84 7.42 -23.59 2.07
C PHE A 84 7.81 -22.49 1.08
N GLY A 85 6.81 -21.84 0.51
CA GLY A 85 7.02 -20.69 -0.37
C GLY A 85 5.83 -20.47 -1.29
N ALA A 86 5.88 -19.34 -2.00
CA ALA A 86 5.00 -19.08 -3.13
C ALA A 86 5.70 -19.49 -4.44
N TYR A 87 4.99 -20.27 -5.24
CA TYR A 87 5.50 -20.80 -6.49
C TYR A 87 4.64 -20.31 -7.65
N LYS A 88 5.30 -19.93 -8.74
CA LYS A 88 4.66 -19.59 -10.01
C LYS A 88 4.97 -20.67 -11.02
N TYR A 89 3.95 -21.20 -11.68
CA TYR A 89 4.14 -22.09 -12.83
C TYR A 89 3.77 -21.40 -14.13
N GLN A 90 4.54 -21.65 -15.17
CA GLN A 90 4.34 -21.14 -16.52
C GLN A 90 4.67 -22.22 -17.54
N PHE A 91 3.91 -22.30 -18.62
CA PHE A 91 4.16 -23.28 -19.67
C PHE A 91 4.11 -22.67 -21.07
N TYR A 92 4.91 -23.24 -21.98
CA TYR A 92 5.20 -22.71 -23.31
C TYR A 92 5.18 -23.83 -24.36
N ALA A 93 4.95 -23.50 -25.64
CA ALA A 93 5.26 -24.42 -26.74
C ALA A 93 6.76 -24.73 -26.77
N ASP A 94 7.09 -26.01 -26.91
CA ASP A 94 8.45 -26.48 -27.11
C ASP A 94 8.82 -26.38 -28.60
N SER A 95 9.60 -25.37 -28.97
CA SER A 95 10.10 -25.18 -30.34
C SER A 95 11.61 -24.93 -30.43
N SER A 96 12.33 -24.91 -29.30
CA SER A 96 13.80 -24.82 -29.29
C SER A 96 14.42 -25.26 -27.96
N SER A 97 15.63 -25.82 -28.01
CA SER A 97 16.45 -26.30 -26.89
C SER A 97 17.03 -25.19 -25.97
N SER A 98 16.59 -23.94 -26.12
CA SER A 98 17.07 -22.79 -25.34
C SER A 98 15.92 -22.10 -24.60
N PRO A 99 16.12 -21.60 -23.36
CA PRO A 99 15.09 -20.84 -22.64
C PRO A 99 14.65 -19.63 -23.46
N PRO A 100 13.34 -19.52 -23.79
CA PRO A 100 12.87 -18.37 -24.53
C PRO A 100 12.88 -17.17 -23.58
N THR A 101 13.81 -16.26 -23.81
CA THR A 101 13.90 -15.00 -23.06
C THR A 101 12.79 -14.00 -23.42
N LYS A 102 11.95 -14.30 -24.43
CA LYS A 102 10.89 -13.42 -24.95
C LYS A 102 9.64 -14.11 -25.51
N SER A 103 9.35 -15.39 -25.22
CA SER A 103 8.08 -16.00 -25.65
C SER A 103 6.97 -15.77 -24.63
N THR A 104 5.76 -15.51 -25.10
CA THR A 104 4.59 -15.41 -24.24
C THR A 104 4.19 -16.81 -23.73
N PRO A 105 3.94 -16.99 -22.43
CA PRO A 105 3.45 -18.26 -21.90
C PRO A 105 2.07 -18.57 -22.46
N PHE A 106 1.81 -19.86 -22.70
CA PHE A 106 0.48 -20.36 -23.07
C PHE A 106 -0.50 -20.34 -21.91
N GLY A 107 0.01 -20.28 -20.67
CA GLY A 107 -0.78 -20.07 -19.46
C GLY A 107 0.13 -20.03 -18.23
N SER A 108 -0.44 -19.63 -17.11
CA SER A 108 0.29 -19.54 -15.83
C SER A 108 -0.64 -19.56 -14.62
N GLY A 109 -0.07 -19.87 -13.46
CA GLY A 109 -0.77 -19.76 -12.19
C GLY A 109 0.20 -19.78 -11.02
N TYR A 110 -0.35 -19.69 -9.82
CA TYR A 110 0.40 -19.70 -8.57
C TYR A 110 -0.08 -20.80 -7.65
N PHE A 111 0.79 -21.26 -6.77
CA PHE A 111 0.40 -22.08 -5.64
C PHE A 111 1.31 -21.76 -4.45
N THR A 112 0.75 -21.84 -3.24
CA THR A 112 1.47 -21.58 -2.01
C THR A 112 1.53 -22.85 -1.18
N ILE A 113 2.74 -23.24 -0.79
CA ILE A 113 2.95 -24.32 0.17
C ILE A 113 2.99 -23.66 1.54
N LEU A 114 2.08 -24.03 2.44
CA LEU A 114 1.97 -23.45 3.78
C LEU A 114 3.09 -23.95 4.72
N PRO A 115 3.56 -23.09 5.64
CA PRO A 115 4.64 -23.45 6.54
C PRO A 115 4.14 -24.42 7.62
N GLN A 116 5.03 -25.30 8.05
CA GLN A 116 4.83 -26.16 9.21
C GLN A 116 6.02 -25.99 10.14
N TRP A 117 5.74 -25.68 11.40
CA TRP A 117 6.79 -25.44 12.40
C TRP A 117 6.96 -26.64 13.31
N ARG A 118 8.19 -26.87 13.76
CA ARG A 118 8.50 -27.77 14.87
C ARG A 118 8.91 -26.92 16.06
N ILE A 119 8.00 -26.77 17.01
CA ILE A 119 8.16 -25.86 18.14
C ILE A 119 8.55 -26.61 19.40
N GLY A 120 9.30 -25.93 20.27
CA GLY A 120 9.67 -26.46 21.58
C GLY A 120 10.78 -27.50 21.60
N LYS A 121 11.12 -27.92 22.83
CA LYS A 121 12.08 -29.00 23.08
C LYS A 121 11.64 -30.35 22.49
N GLU A 122 10.34 -30.59 22.45
CA GLU A 122 9.74 -31.83 21.92
C GLU A 122 9.52 -31.80 20.41
N GLN A 123 9.81 -30.67 19.74
CA GLN A 123 9.68 -30.53 18.28
C GLN A 123 8.27 -30.87 17.76
N LYS A 124 7.26 -30.40 18.50
CA LYS A 124 5.84 -30.62 18.19
C LYS A 124 5.49 -29.94 16.86
N LEU A 125 4.81 -30.68 15.99
CA LEU A 125 4.35 -30.14 14.72
C LEU A 125 3.18 -29.15 14.95
N LEU A 126 3.33 -27.93 14.44
CA LEU A 126 2.30 -26.90 14.42
C LEU A 126 2.00 -26.52 12.97
N SER A 127 0.76 -26.68 12.56
CA SER A 127 0.27 -26.25 11.25
C SER A 127 -0.42 -24.89 11.35
N VAL A 128 -0.53 -24.18 10.23
CA VAL A 128 -1.20 -22.87 10.15
C VAL A 128 -2.66 -22.91 10.63
N ASN A 129 -3.36 -24.03 10.38
CA ASN A 129 -4.75 -24.21 10.82
C ASN A 129 -4.88 -24.35 12.35
N GLY A 130 -3.79 -24.69 13.05
CA GLY A 130 -3.77 -24.86 14.50
C GLY A 130 -3.35 -23.60 15.26
N LEU A 131 -3.19 -22.46 14.59
CA LEU A 131 -2.73 -21.23 15.22
C LEU A 131 -3.82 -20.58 16.08
N CYS A 132 -3.44 -20.16 17.27
CA CYS A 132 -4.23 -19.40 18.22
C CYS A 132 -3.37 -18.21 18.66
N THR A 133 -3.75 -17.02 18.23
CA THR A 133 -2.96 -15.81 18.35
C THR A 133 -3.55 -14.86 19.39
N ILE A 134 -2.69 -14.28 20.22
CA ILE A 134 -3.02 -13.16 21.10
C ILE A 134 -2.13 -11.95 20.75
N THR A 135 -2.72 -10.76 20.68
CA THR A 135 -1.99 -9.53 20.37
C THR A 135 -1.65 -8.76 21.64
N PHE A 136 -0.40 -8.29 21.75
CA PHE A 136 0.04 -7.36 22.79
C PHE A 136 0.51 -6.05 22.16
N LEU A 137 0.02 -4.94 22.72
CA LEU A 137 0.54 -3.61 22.41
C LEU A 137 1.87 -3.44 23.17
N THR A 138 2.97 -3.48 22.45
CA THR A 138 4.34 -3.46 23.02
C THR A 138 4.60 -2.23 23.88
N LYS A 139 4.05 -1.07 23.50
CA LYS A 139 4.13 0.17 24.29
C LYS A 139 3.47 0.08 25.68
N LEU A 140 2.64 -0.93 25.93
CA LEU A 140 1.98 -1.17 27.22
C LEU A 140 2.68 -2.25 28.06
N LEU A 141 3.73 -2.89 27.54
CA LEU A 141 4.45 -3.96 28.23
C LEU A 141 5.52 -3.45 29.20
N GLY A 142 5.88 -2.16 29.18
CA GLY A 142 6.90 -1.61 30.07
C GLY A 142 8.32 -2.14 29.76
N PRO A 143 9.25 -2.07 30.74
CA PRO A 143 10.62 -2.55 30.61
C PRO A 143 10.72 -4.04 30.24
N LEU A 144 11.73 -4.44 29.46
CA LEU A 144 11.82 -5.79 28.89
C LEU A 144 11.90 -6.89 29.97
N ASN A 145 12.50 -6.60 31.12
CA ASN A 145 12.62 -7.56 32.24
C ASN A 145 11.27 -8.00 32.83
N GLU A 146 10.19 -7.22 32.63
CA GLU A 146 8.84 -7.56 33.08
C GLU A 146 8.01 -8.30 32.00
N TRP A 147 8.50 -8.38 30.77
CA TRP A 147 7.73 -8.95 29.67
C TRP A 147 7.43 -10.44 29.87
N GLU A 148 8.35 -11.20 30.46
CA GLU A 148 8.12 -12.62 30.71
C GLU A 148 6.89 -12.84 31.61
N GLU A 149 6.74 -12.06 32.68
CA GLU A 149 5.58 -12.16 33.57
C GLU A 149 4.29 -11.72 32.86
N ARG A 150 4.35 -10.61 32.12
CA ARG A 150 3.20 -10.02 31.42
C ARG A 150 2.70 -10.90 30.25
N LEU A 151 3.62 -11.52 29.50
CA LEU A 151 3.32 -12.42 28.39
C LEU A 151 2.90 -13.82 28.86
N GLN A 152 3.12 -14.17 30.13
CA GLN A 152 2.80 -15.50 30.68
C GLN A 152 1.32 -15.87 30.52
N VAL A 153 0.42 -14.88 30.44
CA VAL A 153 -1.00 -15.10 30.17
C VAL A 153 -1.23 -15.83 28.85
N ALA A 154 -0.42 -15.58 27.81
CA ALA A 154 -0.52 -16.28 26.54
C ALA A 154 -0.31 -17.79 26.72
N ASN A 155 0.72 -18.17 27.47
CA ASN A 155 1.03 -19.57 27.78
C ASN A 155 -0.05 -20.21 28.67
N LYS A 156 -0.45 -19.51 29.75
CA LYS A 156 -1.50 -20.01 30.68
C LYS A 156 -2.86 -20.20 30.01
N CYS A 157 -3.17 -19.41 29.00
CA CYS A 157 -4.40 -19.51 28.21
C CYS A 157 -4.26 -20.39 26.96
N CYS A 158 -3.15 -21.12 26.81
CA CYS A 158 -2.90 -22.07 25.71
C CYS A 158 -2.86 -21.43 24.31
N PHE A 159 -2.53 -20.14 24.19
CA PHE A 159 -2.17 -19.55 22.90
C PHE A 159 -0.82 -20.12 22.43
N ASN A 160 -0.65 -20.25 21.12
CA ASN A 160 0.59 -20.75 20.52
C ASN A 160 1.25 -19.74 19.57
N VAL A 161 0.66 -18.55 19.43
CA VAL A 161 1.26 -17.39 18.77
C VAL A 161 1.06 -16.13 19.61
N ILE A 162 2.13 -15.38 19.82
CA ILE A 162 2.09 -14.01 20.34
C ILE A 162 2.34 -13.06 19.18
N HIS A 163 1.38 -12.16 18.94
CA HIS A 163 1.54 -11.05 18.01
C HIS A 163 1.93 -9.78 18.79
N LEU A 164 3.02 -9.14 18.39
CA LEU A 164 3.53 -7.91 18.96
C LEU A 164 3.41 -6.78 17.94
N THR A 165 2.83 -5.65 18.37
CA THR A 165 2.96 -4.39 17.61
C THR A 165 4.43 -3.96 17.50
N PRO A 166 4.79 -2.97 16.67
CA PRO A 166 6.20 -2.64 16.46
C PRO A 166 6.98 -2.40 17.76
N VAL A 167 8.15 -3.02 17.87
CA VAL A 167 9.06 -2.89 19.04
C VAL A 167 10.05 -1.73 18.89
N GLN A 168 10.05 -1.08 17.73
CA GLN A 168 10.99 -0.03 17.35
C GLN A 168 10.71 1.27 18.11
N GLN A 169 11.66 2.20 18.04
CA GLN A 169 11.50 3.53 18.63
C GLN A 169 10.36 4.30 17.95
N LEU A 170 9.36 4.67 18.75
CA LEU A 170 8.17 5.38 18.28
C LEU A 170 8.42 6.89 18.09
N GLY A 171 7.58 7.50 17.27
CA GLY A 171 7.54 8.93 17.04
C GLY A 171 6.83 9.73 18.13
N ILE A 172 6.74 11.05 17.92
CA ILE A 172 6.17 11.99 18.90
C ILE A 172 4.68 11.76 19.19
N SER A 173 3.94 11.10 18.30
CA SER A 173 2.53 10.76 18.54
C SER A 173 2.36 9.61 19.52
N ASN A 174 3.43 8.85 19.82
CA ASN A 174 3.39 7.62 20.59
C ASN A 174 2.43 6.56 20.00
N SER A 175 2.16 6.65 18.69
CA SER A 175 1.47 5.63 17.92
C SER A 175 2.42 4.46 17.67
N SER A 176 1.93 3.23 17.84
CA SER A 176 2.75 2.02 17.62
C SER A 176 3.21 1.87 16.17
N TYR A 177 2.47 2.46 15.21
CA TYR A 177 2.75 2.36 13.78
C TYR A 177 3.54 3.56 13.24
N SER A 178 3.68 4.63 14.02
CA SER A 178 4.50 5.79 13.65
C SER A 178 5.93 5.62 14.19
N ILE A 179 6.78 4.92 13.43
CA ILE A 179 8.15 4.56 13.84
C ILE A 179 9.14 5.67 13.48
N ALA A 180 9.87 6.20 14.46
CA ALA A 180 10.90 7.22 14.25
C ALA A 180 12.24 6.61 13.80
N GLU A 181 12.69 5.56 14.47
CA GLU A 181 13.95 4.88 14.16
C GLU A 181 13.69 3.37 14.09
N HIS A 182 13.76 2.79 12.88
CA HIS A 182 13.45 1.39 12.63
C HIS A 182 14.58 0.45 13.09
N ASP A 183 15.78 1.00 13.22
CA ASP A 183 17.00 0.29 13.59
C ASP A 183 17.24 0.24 15.10
N LYS A 184 16.45 0.97 15.89
CA LYS A 184 16.53 1.08 17.36
C LYS A 184 15.30 0.50 18.04
N LEU A 185 15.53 -0.12 19.19
CA LEU A 185 14.47 -0.60 20.06
C LEU A 185 13.80 0.59 20.77
N ASN A 186 12.53 0.46 21.12
CA ASN A 186 11.84 1.47 21.92
C ASN A 186 12.56 1.70 23.26
N PRO A 187 12.98 2.94 23.57
CA PRO A 187 13.67 3.27 24.82
C PRO A 187 12.88 2.88 26.08
N LEU A 188 11.55 2.78 25.98
CA LEU A 188 10.68 2.31 27.06
C LEU A 188 11.08 0.94 27.61
N PHE A 189 11.71 0.10 26.78
CA PHE A 189 12.04 -1.27 27.15
C PHE A 189 13.35 -1.36 27.95
N GLU A 190 14.13 -0.27 28.03
CA GLU A 190 15.40 -0.18 28.76
C GLU A 190 16.38 -1.31 28.42
N SER A 191 16.43 -1.70 27.14
CA SER A 191 17.07 -2.92 26.66
C SER A 191 17.59 -2.75 25.22
N ASP A 192 18.29 -3.77 24.72
CA ASP A 192 18.70 -3.91 23.32
C ASP A 192 17.98 -5.06 22.60
N PHE A 193 18.25 -5.19 21.29
CA PHE A 193 17.69 -6.25 20.46
C PHE A 193 18.24 -7.64 20.80
N ASP A 194 19.44 -7.76 21.37
CA ASP A 194 20.05 -9.05 21.70
C ASP A 194 19.35 -9.67 22.93
N GLU A 195 18.95 -8.85 23.89
CA GLU A 195 18.10 -9.25 25.03
C GLU A 195 16.69 -9.63 24.58
N LEU A 196 16.11 -8.84 23.68
CA LEU A 196 14.81 -9.17 23.09
C LEU A 196 14.86 -10.51 22.35
N GLU A 197 15.89 -10.74 21.52
CA GLU A 197 16.07 -12.00 20.80
C GLU A 197 16.19 -13.19 21.78
N ARG A 198 16.94 -13.02 22.87
CA ARG A 198 17.05 -14.05 23.92
C ARG A 198 15.69 -14.37 24.56
N LEU A 199 14.88 -13.36 24.88
CA LEU A 199 13.55 -13.56 25.43
C LEU A 199 12.63 -14.28 24.44
N ILE A 200 12.62 -13.86 23.18
CA ILE A 200 11.79 -14.46 22.13
C ILE A 200 12.16 -15.92 21.89
N ARG A 201 13.45 -16.24 21.82
CA ARG A 201 13.93 -17.63 21.73
C ARG A 201 13.53 -18.47 22.94
N LYS A 202 13.56 -17.88 24.14
CA LYS A 202 13.09 -18.54 25.37
C LYS A 202 11.61 -18.88 25.28
N ILE A 203 10.77 -17.94 24.85
CA ILE A 203 9.32 -18.16 24.64
C ILE A 203 9.07 -19.28 23.62
N GLU A 204 9.80 -19.29 22.51
CA GLU A 204 9.68 -20.32 21.48
C GLU A 204 10.02 -21.73 22.00
N ILE A 205 11.11 -21.85 22.76
CA ILE A 205 11.65 -23.14 23.20
C ILE A 205 10.94 -23.66 24.45
N ASP A 206 10.71 -22.79 25.45
CA ASP A 206 10.19 -23.19 26.75
C ASP A 206 8.67 -23.19 26.79
N TRP A 207 8.00 -22.31 26.05
CA TRP A 207 6.54 -22.22 26.06
C TRP A 207 5.88 -22.83 24.82
N ASN A 208 6.67 -23.21 23.81
CA ASN A 208 6.15 -23.69 22.52
C ASN A 208 5.25 -22.64 21.85
N ILE A 209 5.64 -21.37 21.90
CA ILE A 209 4.87 -20.24 21.35
C ILE A 209 5.69 -19.53 20.28
N LEU A 210 5.13 -19.39 19.08
CA LEU A 210 5.72 -18.58 18.02
C LEU A 210 5.47 -17.10 18.27
N THR A 211 6.35 -16.25 17.74
CA THR A 211 6.20 -14.80 17.86
C THR A 211 6.12 -14.15 16.48
N VAL A 212 5.19 -13.20 16.34
CA VAL A 212 4.95 -12.45 15.11
C VAL A 212 5.06 -10.97 15.43
N GLN A 213 5.79 -10.22 14.61
CA GLN A 213 5.89 -8.77 14.74
C GLN A 213 5.20 -8.04 13.58
N ASP A 214 4.51 -6.94 13.87
CA ASP A 214 4.11 -5.95 12.87
C ASP A 214 5.30 -5.28 12.18
N VAL A 215 5.26 -5.24 10.84
CA VAL A 215 6.17 -4.47 10.00
C VAL A 215 5.45 -3.32 9.31
N VAL A 216 6.13 -2.18 9.29
CA VAL A 216 5.65 -0.94 8.68
C VAL A 216 6.66 -0.53 7.63
N TRP A 217 6.28 -0.63 6.35
CA TRP A 217 7.13 -0.27 5.23
C TRP A 217 6.66 1.01 4.52
N ASN A 218 5.43 1.46 4.77
CA ASN A 218 4.77 2.50 3.97
C ASN A 218 5.07 3.92 4.44
N HIS A 219 5.41 4.08 5.71
CA HIS A 219 5.53 5.37 6.36
C HIS A 219 6.52 5.34 7.53
N ALA A 220 6.98 6.52 7.92
CA ALA A 220 7.80 6.74 9.10
C ALA A 220 7.28 7.94 9.89
N ALA A 221 7.66 8.06 11.16
CA ALA A 221 7.22 9.16 11.99
C ALA A 221 7.70 10.51 11.46
N LYS A 222 6.87 11.54 11.60
CA LYS A 222 7.20 12.90 11.15
C LYS A 222 8.42 13.54 11.82
N ASN A 223 8.88 12.98 12.94
CA ASN A 223 10.07 13.43 13.67
C ASN A 223 11.27 12.49 13.48
N ALA A 224 11.22 11.57 12.51
CA ALA A 224 12.34 10.70 12.19
C ALA A 224 13.55 11.53 11.74
N SER A 225 14.70 11.32 12.40
CA SER A 225 15.88 12.16 12.17
C SER A 225 16.50 11.90 10.80
N TRP A 226 16.50 10.65 10.36
CA TRP A 226 17.04 10.22 9.07
C TRP A 226 16.29 10.81 7.87
N LEU A 227 15.01 11.17 8.01
CA LEU A 227 14.27 11.88 6.96
C LEU A 227 14.80 13.29 6.74
N GLN A 228 15.36 13.94 7.77
CA GLN A 228 15.95 15.28 7.61
C GLN A 228 17.26 15.21 6.82
N THR A 229 18.04 14.14 7.00
CA THR A 229 19.29 13.88 6.27
C THR A 229 19.06 13.31 4.88
N HIS A 230 17.98 12.55 4.69
CA HIS A 230 17.61 11.87 3.45
C HIS A 230 16.17 12.20 3.02
N PRO A 231 15.88 13.48 2.69
CA PRO A 231 14.53 13.92 2.33
C PRO A 231 14.01 13.28 1.03
N GLU A 232 14.90 12.75 0.18
CA GLU A 232 14.55 11.99 -1.03
C GLU A 232 13.73 10.73 -0.74
N CYS A 233 13.78 10.20 0.48
CA CYS A 233 13.07 8.99 0.89
C CYS A 233 11.56 9.19 1.09
N ALA A 234 11.06 10.42 1.02
CA ALA A 234 9.64 10.74 1.15
C ALA A 234 9.11 11.39 -0.13
N TYR A 235 7.80 11.31 -0.36
CA TYR A 235 7.17 12.15 -1.38
C TYR A 235 7.26 13.60 -0.93
N ASN A 236 7.95 14.44 -1.69
CA ASN A 236 8.19 15.84 -1.34
C ASN A 236 8.01 16.76 -2.54
N LEU A 237 8.03 18.08 -2.33
CA LEU A 237 7.76 19.05 -3.40
C LEU A 237 8.87 19.15 -4.46
N PHE A 238 10.03 18.54 -4.21
CA PHE A 238 11.14 18.47 -5.16
C PHE A 238 11.03 17.26 -6.09
N ASN A 239 10.91 16.04 -5.53
CA ASN A 239 10.81 14.81 -6.31
C ASN A 239 9.41 14.55 -6.87
N SER A 240 8.38 15.20 -6.31
CA SER A 240 6.96 15.05 -6.68
C SER A 240 6.31 16.42 -6.92
N PRO A 241 6.70 17.16 -7.98
CA PRO A 241 6.19 18.51 -8.23
C PRO A 241 4.67 18.58 -8.43
N HIS A 242 4.02 17.49 -8.85
CA HIS A 242 2.57 17.39 -9.00
C HIS A 242 1.80 17.58 -7.69
N LEU A 243 2.48 17.48 -6.53
CA LEU A 243 1.89 17.74 -5.22
C LEU A 243 1.87 19.24 -4.84
N ARG A 244 2.55 20.13 -5.59
CA ARG A 244 2.60 21.56 -5.28
C ARG A 244 1.22 22.23 -5.21
N PRO A 245 0.28 22.01 -6.16
CA PRO A 245 -1.07 22.57 -6.06
C PRO A 245 -1.80 22.10 -4.79
N ALA A 246 -1.63 20.83 -4.42
CA ALA A 246 -2.22 20.26 -3.20
C ALA A 246 -1.60 20.85 -1.93
N TYR A 247 -0.30 21.11 -1.93
CA TYR A 247 0.39 21.78 -0.82
C TYR A 247 -0.13 23.21 -0.61
N ILE A 248 -0.32 23.98 -1.67
CA ILE A 248 -0.87 25.34 -1.57
C ILE A 248 -2.29 25.34 -1.01
N LEU A 249 -3.13 24.39 -1.45
CA LEU A 249 -4.44 24.17 -0.85
C LEU A 249 -4.31 23.82 0.65
N ASP A 250 -3.33 23.01 1.03
CA ASP A 250 -3.06 22.67 2.43
C ASP A 250 -2.67 23.85 3.30
N ARG A 251 -1.73 24.67 2.84
CA ARG A 251 -1.34 25.90 3.52
C ARG A 251 -2.50 26.87 3.69
N THR A 252 -3.35 26.96 2.68
CA THR A 252 -4.54 27.82 2.74
C THR A 252 -5.54 27.35 3.79
N LEU A 253 -5.78 26.05 3.92
CA LEU A 253 -6.67 25.51 4.95
C LEU A 253 -6.09 25.66 6.36
N GLN A 254 -4.77 25.52 6.52
CA GLN A 254 -4.12 25.78 7.81
C GLN A 254 -4.19 27.26 8.18
N GLN A 255 -3.98 28.17 7.23
CA GLN A 255 -4.20 29.60 7.45
C GLN A 255 -5.66 29.88 7.83
N PHE A 256 -6.62 29.31 7.10
CA PHE A 256 -8.05 29.47 7.40
C PHE A 256 -8.40 28.98 8.82
N SER A 257 -7.84 27.84 9.23
CA SER A 257 -8.00 27.32 10.59
C SER A 257 -7.50 28.29 11.65
N ARG A 258 -6.33 28.91 11.45
CA ARG A 258 -5.78 29.94 12.36
C ARG A 258 -6.69 31.15 12.42
N GLU A 259 -7.16 31.63 11.27
CA GLU A 259 -8.08 32.78 11.20
C GLU A 259 -9.41 32.53 11.93
N ILE A 260 -9.94 31.30 11.87
CA ILE A 260 -11.13 30.90 12.65
C ILE A 260 -10.83 30.93 14.15
N SER A 261 -9.68 30.39 14.58
CA SER A 261 -9.29 30.38 16.00
C SER A 261 -9.13 31.80 16.58
N GLN A 262 -8.80 32.78 15.72
CA GLN A 262 -8.66 34.20 16.07
C GLN A 262 -9.99 34.97 16.01
N GLY A 263 -11.11 34.31 15.67
CA GLY A 263 -12.44 34.93 15.61
C GLY A 263 -12.71 35.77 14.36
N LYS A 264 -11.83 35.76 13.36
CA LYS A 264 -11.96 36.59 12.14
C LYS A 264 -13.26 36.33 11.36
N TRP A 265 -13.79 35.12 11.46
CA TRP A 265 -14.94 34.64 10.69
C TRP A 265 -16.26 34.58 11.49
N GLU A 266 -16.28 35.04 12.73
CA GLU A 266 -17.47 35.00 13.59
C GLU A 266 -18.65 35.78 12.98
N MET A 267 -18.37 36.96 12.41
CA MET A 267 -19.38 37.79 11.75
C MET A 267 -20.00 37.12 10.51
N LYS A 268 -19.34 36.10 9.95
CA LYS A 268 -19.87 35.30 8.83
C LYS A 268 -20.44 33.94 9.29
N GLY A 269 -20.66 33.78 10.59
CA GLY A 269 -21.28 32.58 11.17
C GLY A 269 -20.34 31.40 11.38
N ILE A 270 -19.03 31.62 11.41
CA ILE A 270 -18.03 30.57 11.73
C ILE A 270 -17.36 30.90 13.08
N PRO A 271 -17.88 30.35 14.20
CA PRO A 271 -17.21 30.47 15.49
C PRO A 271 -16.02 29.50 15.61
N ALA A 272 -15.17 29.70 16.63
CA ALA A 272 -14.08 28.77 16.94
C ALA A 272 -14.55 27.36 17.36
N LEU A 273 -15.81 27.23 17.81
CA LEU A 273 -16.45 25.96 18.16
C LEU A 273 -17.43 25.52 17.05
N ILE A 274 -17.04 24.52 16.27
CA ILE A 274 -17.89 23.97 15.20
C ILE A 274 -18.70 22.79 15.76
N ASN A 275 -20.01 22.95 15.91
CA ASN A 275 -20.88 21.93 16.51
C ASN A 275 -22.28 21.85 15.88
N SER A 276 -22.53 22.57 14.78
CA SER A 276 -23.86 22.66 14.15
C SER A 276 -23.76 22.57 12.63
N GLU A 277 -24.83 22.11 11.98
CA GLU A 277 -24.95 22.09 10.52
C GLU A 277 -24.93 23.50 9.91
N ILE A 278 -25.40 24.51 10.64
CA ILE A 278 -25.35 25.91 10.21
C ILE A 278 -23.90 26.34 10.03
N HIS A 279 -23.01 26.00 10.97
CA HIS A 279 -21.60 26.33 10.85
C HIS A 279 -20.96 25.60 9.66
N LEU A 280 -21.36 24.34 9.39
CA LEU A 280 -20.88 23.60 8.22
C LEU A 280 -21.28 24.28 6.90
N ASN A 281 -22.53 24.74 6.79
CA ASN A 281 -23.00 25.46 5.60
C ASN A 281 -22.24 26.77 5.40
N SER A 282 -22.00 27.54 6.48
CA SER A 282 -21.18 28.76 6.40
C SER A 282 -19.75 28.48 5.95
N ILE A 283 -19.12 27.42 6.47
CA ILE A 283 -17.78 26.99 6.05
C ILE A 283 -17.78 26.62 4.56
N TYR A 284 -18.75 25.83 4.10
CA TYR A 284 -18.87 25.44 2.70
C TYR A 284 -18.96 26.64 1.76
N SER A 285 -19.86 27.59 2.05
CA SER A 285 -20.01 28.82 1.25
C SER A 285 -18.72 29.63 1.20
N ILE A 286 -18.05 29.84 2.34
CA ILE A 286 -16.80 30.61 2.39
C ILE A 286 -15.66 29.91 1.65
N LEU A 287 -15.53 28.59 1.78
CA LEU A 287 -14.52 27.82 1.04
C LEU A 287 -14.73 27.96 -0.46
N LYS A 288 -15.98 27.80 -0.92
CA LYS A 288 -16.35 27.82 -2.34
C LYS A 288 -16.27 29.20 -2.98
N GLU A 289 -16.72 30.25 -2.29
CA GLU A 289 -16.89 31.57 -2.87
C GLU A 289 -15.72 32.52 -2.61
N GLU A 290 -15.02 32.38 -1.48
CA GLU A 290 -14.03 33.37 -1.05
C GLU A 290 -12.60 32.83 -0.90
N ILE A 291 -12.40 31.57 -0.48
CA ILE A 291 -11.08 31.06 -0.14
C ILE A 291 -10.43 30.37 -1.33
N ILE A 292 -11.02 29.30 -1.83
CA ILE A 292 -10.43 28.48 -2.90
C ILE A 292 -10.27 29.25 -4.22
N PRO A 293 -11.24 30.09 -4.65
CA PRO A 293 -11.08 30.87 -5.88
C PRO A 293 -9.86 31.81 -5.89
N LYS A 294 -9.39 32.27 -4.71
CA LYS A 294 -8.19 33.12 -4.61
C LYS A 294 -6.91 32.38 -4.95
N LEU A 295 -6.90 31.04 -4.87
CA LEU A 295 -5.73 30.22 -5.15
C LEU A 295 -5.45 30.08 -6.64
N LYS A 296 -6.48 30.25 -7.48
CA LYS A 296 -6.42 30.06 -8.93
C LYS A 296 -5.66 28.78 -9.30
N LEU A 297 -6.11 27.65 -8.77
CA LEU A 297 -5.41 26.36 -8.92
C LEU A 297 -5.29 25.93 -10.38
N GLU A 298 -6.19 26.40 -11.24
CA GLU A 298 -6.13 26.20 -12.69
C GLU A 298 -4.86 26.79 -13.33
N GLU A 299 -4.30 27.87 -12.77
CA GLU A 299 -3.09 28.49 -13.33
C GLU A 299 -1.90 27.51 -13.32
N PHE A 300 -1.84 26.54 -12.39
CA PHE A 300 -0.79 25.52 -12.35
C PHE A 300 -0.79 24.58 -13.57
N TYR A 301 -1.90 24.54 -14.32
CA TYR A 301 -2.12 23.63 -15.44
C TYR A 301 -2.30 24.38 -16.77
N GLN A 302 -2.50 25.70 -16.72
CA GLN A 302 -2.78 26.55 -17.87
C GLN A 302 -1.52 27.10 -18.55
N ILE A 303 -1.71 27.58 -19.78
CA ILE A 303 -0.71 28.26 -20.59
C ILE A 303 -0.87 29.78 -20.42
N ASP A 304 0.24 30.52 -20.35
CA ASP A 304 0.27 31.98 -20.35
C ASP A 304 -0.35 32.58 -21.63
N ARG A 305 -1.14 33.64 -21.47
CA ARG A 305 -1.80 34.33 -22.59
C ARG A 305 -1.79 35.82 -22.39
N GLU A 306 -1.08 36.50 -23.27
CA GLU A 306 -1.39 37.89 -23.58
C GLU A 306 -2.53 37.92 -24.62
N GLU A 307 -3.49 38.80 -24.38
CA GLU A 307 -4.89 38.81 -24.84
C GLU A 307 -5.15 38.52 -26.33
N VAL A 308 -6.09 37.60 -26.64
CA VAL A 308 -6.78 37.54 -27.95
C VAL A 308 -8.25 37.15 -27.79
N GLN A 309 -9.13 37.73 -28.61
CA GLN A 309 -10.58 37.54 -28.57
C GLN A 309 -11.06 36.25 -29.25
N ASN A 310 -12.07 35.63 -28.65
CA ASN A 310 -12.77 34.41 -29.10
C ASN A 310 -13.26 34.49 -30.56
N THR A 311 -12.75 33.62 -31.43
CA THR A 311 -13.42 33.27 -32.69
C THR A 311 -13.45 31.74 -32.89
N GLY A 312 -14.64 31.21 -33.16
CA GLY A 312 -14.96 29.79 -32.96
C GLY A 312 -14.56 28.85 -34.10
N LYS A 313 -13.34 28.30 -34.04
CA LYS A 313 -12.96 27.01 -34.65
C LYS A 313 -11.94 26.29 -33.76
N THR A 314 -12.17 25.01 -33.48
CA THR A 314 -11.28 24.16 -32.65
C THR A 314 -10.39 23.27 -33.52
N LEU A 315 -9.13 23.12 -33.14
CA LEU A 315 -8.17 22.18 -33.71
C LEU A 315 -8.15 20.92 -32.82
N ASN A 316 -8.33 19.72 -33.36
CA ASN A 316 -8.55 18.53 -32.51
C ASN A 316 -7.26 17.80 -32.07
N ASP A 317 -6.07 18.23 -32.49
CA ASP A 317 -4.82 17.47 -32.25
C ASP A 317 -3.80 18.15 -31.31
N ILE A 318 -4.08 19.37 -30.82
CA ILE A 318 -3.16 20.08 -29.91
C ILE A 318 -3.56 19.82 -28.46
N VAL A 319 -2.62 19.28 -27.67
CA VAL A 319 -2.82 18.96 -26.25
C VAL A 319 -1.86 19.80 -25.39
N ILE A 320 -2.32 20.21 -24.22
CA ILE A 320 -1.49 20.92 -23.24
C ILE A 320 -0.44 19.94 -22.68
N ILE A 321 0.82 20.35 -22.76
CA ILE A 321 1.97 19.71 -22.13
C ILE A 321 2.16 20.38 -20.77
N GLN A 322 1.90 19.62 -19.71
CA GLN A 322 2.02 20.08 -18.33
C GLN A 322 3.46 20.50 -17.99
N ASP A 323 3.63 21.64 -17.32
CA ASP A 323 4.94 22.05 -16.79
C ASP A 323 5.43 21.02 -15.76
N LYS A 324 6.66 20.53 -15.93
CA LYS A 324 7.26 19.51 -15.05
C LYS A 324 7.35 20.00 -13.60
N GLU A 325 7.54 21.30 -13.42
CA GLU A 325 7.61 21.95 -12.11
C GLU A 325 6.26 22.46 -11.61
N TYR A 326 5.16 22.28 -12.35
CA TYR A 326 3.84 22.81 -11.98
C TYR A 326 3.94 24.29 -11.56
N ARG A 327 4.55 25.14 -12.39
CA ARG A 327 4.55 26.60 -12.20
C ARG A 327 3.30 27.21 -12.84
N ARG A 328 2.78 28.26 -12.23
CA ARG A 328 1.63 29.01 -12.76
C ARG A 328 1.90 29.50 -14.19
N LEU A 329 0.95 29.23 -15.08
CA LEU A 329 0.91 29.64 -16.48
C LEU A 329 2.12 29.17 -17.33
N LYS A 330 2.85 28.14 -16.88
CA LYS A 330 4.04 27.64 -17.59
C LYS A 330 3.83 26.35 -18.36
N SER A 331 2.61 25.80 -18.39
CA SER A 331 2.31 24.71 -19.33
C SER A 331 2.48 25.19 -20.77
N THR A 332 2.82 24.27 -21.67
CA THR A 332 3.15 24.59 -23.07
C THR A 332 2.34 23.74 -24.04
N VAL A 333 2.45 23.99 -25.34
CA VAL A 333 1.93 23.12 -26.41
C VAL A 333 3.05 22.81 -27.39
N ASP A 334 2.92 21.72 -28.14
CA ASP A 334 3.83 21.45 -29.25
C ASP A 334 3.60 22.48 -30.37
N ILE A 335 4.55 23.40 -30.51
CA ILE A 335 4.51 24.48 -31.49
C ILE A 335 4.61 23.93 -32.92
N ASN A 336 5.31 22.81 -33.14
CA ASN A 336 5.46 22.25 -34.48
C ASN A 336 4.14 21.63 -34.95
N ALA A 337 3.45 20.90 -34.07
CA ALA A 337 2.11 20.38 -34.34
C ALA A 337 1.11 21.52 -34.62
N ALA A 338 1.22 22.63 -33.88
CA ALA A 338 0.40 23.81 -34.11
C ALA A 338 0.66 24.47 -35.47
N ILE A 339 1.94 24.57 -35.88
CA ILE A 339 2.34 25.13 -37.17
C ILE A 339 1.87 24.23 -38.33
N GLU A 340 2.06 22.91 -38.24
CA GLU A 340 1.61 21.96 -39.28
C GLU A 340 0.10 22.03 -39.50
N LEU A 341 -0.69 22.16 -38.42
CA LEU A 341 -2.14 22.34 -38.50
C LEU A 341 -2.54 23.69 -39.11
N ALA A 342 -1.82 24.76 -38.81
CA ALA A 342 -2.06 26.07 -39.41
C ALA A 342 -1.79 26.06 -40.93
N VAL A 343 -0.69 25.43 -41.34
CA VAL A 343 -0.30 25.31 -42.77
C VAL A 343 -1.28 24.43 -43.55
N ASN A 344 -1.77 23.34 -42.96
CA ASN A 344 -2.73 22.44 -43.62
C ASN A 344 -4.13 23.04 -43.82
N ASN A 345 -4.51 24.06 -43.03
CA ASN A 345 -5.83 24.71 -43.12
C ASN A 345 -6.00 25.68 -44.30
N LYS A 346 -5.01 25.81 -45.20
CA LYS A 346 -5.08 26.58 -46.47
C LYS A 346 -5.54 28.05 -46.34
N SER A 347 -5.44 28.67 -45.17
CA SER A 347 -5.63 30.13 -45.03
C SER A 347 -4.39 30.83 -45.57
N SER A 348 -4.55 31.64 -46.61
CA SER A 348 -3.46 32.45 -47.20
C SER A 348 -3.03 33.63 -46.30
N ASP A 349 -3.67 33.82 -45.15
CA ASP A 349 -3.38 34.89 -44.18
C ASP A 349 -2.83 34.32 -42.88
N LEU A 350 -1.57 34.68 -42.57
CA LEU A 350 -0.87 34.33 -41.34
C LEU A 350 -1.60 34.86 -40.09
N SER A 351 -2.28 36.00 -40.23
CA SER A 351 -2.99 36.68 -39.14
C SER A 351 -4.20 35.87 -38.68
N GLU A 352 -4.93 35.26 -39.62
CA GLU A 352 -6.09 34.41 -39.33
C GLU A 352 -5.67 33.13 -38.61
N SER A 353 -4.57 32.50 -39.04
CA SER A 353 -4.01 31.32 -38.38
C SER A 353 -3.58 31.59 -36.93
N ILE A 354 -2.96 32.74 -36.66
CA ILE A 354 -2.57 33.14 -35.30
C ILE A 354 -3.80 33.35 -34.41
N ASN A 355 -4.85 34.00 -34.92
CA ASN A 355 -6.09 34.20 -34.18
C ASN A 355 -6.80 32.88 -33.86
N LEU A 356 -6.85 31.96 -34.82
CA LEU A 356 -7.40 30.62 -34.64
C LEU A 356 -6.61 29.81 -33.60
N PHE A 357 -5.29 29.88 -33.64
CA PHE A 357 -4.44 29.24 -32.65
C PHE A 357 -4.68 29.80 -31.25
N ASN A 358 -4.71 31.13 -31.10
CA ASN A 358 -4.99 31.77 -29.81
C ASN A 358 -6.39 31.44 -29.27
N ALA A 359 -7.41 31.41 -30.13
CA ALA A 359 -8.76 30.97 -29.74
C ALA A 359 -8.78 29.50 -29.32
N HIS A 360 -8.01 28.64 -29.99
CA HIS A 360 -7.89 27.24 -29.61
C HIS A 360 -7.15 27.06 -28.28
N LEU A 361 -6.11 27.85 -28.02
CA LEU A 361 -5.51 27.91 -26.69
C LEU A 361 -6.60 28.30 -25.67
N ILE A 362 -7.38 29.37 -25.89
CA ILE A 362 -8.52 29.78 -25.04
C ILE A 362 -9.41 28.60 -24.67
N TYR A 363 -9.82 27.85 -25.67
CA TYR A 363 -10.57 26.61 -25.49
C TYR A 363 -9.83 25.58 -24.60
N LEU A 364 -8.54 25.32 -24.82
CA LEU A 364 -7.76 24.38 -24.01
C LEU A 364 -7.62 24.79 -22.53
N ASN A 365 -7.40 26.09 -22.21
CA ASN A 365 -7.37 26.49 -20.79
C ASN A 365 -8.75 26.38 -20.15
N GLU A 366 -9.84 26.58 -20.91
CA GLU A 366 -11.20 26.40 -20.40
C GLU A 366 -11.49 24.92 -20.10
N GLN A 367 -11.02 23.99 -20.93
CA GLN A 367 -11.10 22.54 -20.65
C GLN A 367 -10.32 22.15 -19.40
N VAL A 368 -9.11 22.70 -19.24
CA VAL A 368 -8.32 22.52 -18.01
C VAL A 368 -9.06 23.08 -16.81
N LYS A 369 -9.61 24.30 -16.92
CA LYS A 369 -10.37 24.92 -15.84
C LYS A 369 -11.56 24.05 -15.42
N GLN A 370 -12.35 23.55 -16.37
CA GLN A 370 -13.47 22.64 -16.08
C GLN A 370 -13.03 21.36 -15.35
N THR A 371 -11.87 20.81 -15.74
CA THR A 371 -11.29 19.63 -15.08
C THR A 371 -10.89 19.94 -13.63
N ILE A 372 -10.21 21.07 -13.42
CA ILE A 372 -9.77 21.52 -12.10
C ILE A 372 -10.96 21.92 -11.22
N ASP A 373 -11.99 22.56 -11.76
CA ASP A 373 -13.25 22.87 -11.06
C ASP A 373 -13.93 21.60 -10.54
N GLY A 374 -13.86 20.50 -11.32
CA GLY A 374 -14.29 19.17 -10.89
C GLY A 374 -13.47 18.65 -9.71
N HIS A 375 -12.15 18.81 -9.73
CA HIS A 375 -11.27 18.42 -8.63
C HIS A 375 -11.48 19.28 -7.37
N ILE A 376 -11.70 20.59 -7.53
CA ILE A 376 -12.03 21.51 -6.44
C ILE A 376 -13.36 21.14 -5.80
N SER A 377 -14.37 20.79 -6.61
CA SER A 377 -15.67 20.35 -6.10
C SER A 377 -15.55 19.08 -5.26
N ALA A 378 -14.75 18.11 -5.72
CA ALA A 378 -14.42 16.91 -4.95
C ALA A 378 -13.66 17.25 -3.66
N ALA A 379 -12.66 18.15 -3.72
CA ALA A 379 -11.92 18.64 -2.56
C ALA A 379 -12.81 19.25 -1.49
N ILE A 380 -13.72 20.13 -1.87
CA ILE A 380 -14.67 20.75 -0.93
C ILE A 380 -15.56 19.67 -0.31
N GLY A 381 -16.06 18.73 -1.11
CA GLY A 381 -16.87 17.61 -0.61
C GLY A 381 -16.13 16.79 0.45
N ALA A 382 -14.87 16.41 0.18
CA ALA A 382 -14.04 15.65 1.10
C ALA A 382 -13.72 16.46 2.38
N ILE A 383 -13.32 17.72 2.25
CA ILE A 383 -13.07 18.63 3.38
C ILE A 383 -14.30 18.71 4.30
N MET A 384 -15.49 18.92 3.71
CA MET A 384 -16.73 18.99 4.48
C MET A 384 -17.08 17.67 5.15
N GLY A 385 -16.83 16.53 4.49
CA GLY A 385 -16.97 15.20 5.06
C GLY A 385 -16.09 15.01 6.30
N HIS A 386 -14.81 15.41 6.22
CA HIS A 386 -13.88 15.35 7.35
C HIS A 386 -14.31 16.26 8.50
N ILE A 387 -14.66 17.53 8.24
CA ILE A 387 -15.08 18.46 9.29
C ILE A 387 -16.36 17.97 9.96
N SER A 388 -17.34 17.51 9.18
CA SER A 388 -18.59 16.96 9.68
C SER A 388 -18.34 15.79 10.63
N TYR A 389 -17.53 14.81 10.21
CA TYR A 389 -17.17 13.67 11.03
C TYR A 389 -16.40 14.08 12.30
N GLU A 390 -15.35 14.89 12.17
CA GLU A 390 -14.46 15.19 13.30
C GLU A 390 -15.08 16.08 14.36
N ARG A 391 -16.04 16.94 14.00
CA ARG A 391 -16.56 18.01 14.87
C ARG A 391 -18.04 17.86 15.22
N VAL A 392 -18.89 17.43 14.28
CA VAL A 392 -20.35 17.51 14.41
C VAL A 392 -21.01 16.14 14.60
N ALA A 393 -20.57 15.12 13.85
CA ALA A 393 -21.20 13.81 13.82
C ALA A 393 -21.28 13.16 15.21
N SER A 394 -22.41 12.50 15.49
CA SER A 394 -22.65 11.83 16.78
C SER A 394 -21.65 10.71 17.06
N HIS A 395 -21.24 10.00 16.00
CA HIS A 395 -20.31 8.87 16.01
C HIS A 395 -18.85 9.29 15.74
N GLY A 396 -18.59 10.59 15.65
CA GLY A 396 -17.25 11.14 15.46
C GLY A 396 -16.58 11.55 16.77
N PRO A 397 -15.29 11.93 16.73
CA PRO A 397 -14.52 12.27 17.92
C PRO A 397 -14.94 13.59 18.60
N LYS A 398 -15.78 14.42 17.95
CA LYS A 398 -16.26 15.72 18.45
C LYS A 398 -15.11 16.58 19.01
N LYS A 399 -14.07 16.78 18.20
CA LYS A 399 -12.93 17.62 18.57
C LYS A 399 -13.45 19.01 18.95
N GLY A 400 -12.98 19.54 20.08
CA GLY A 400 -13.50 20.76 20.72
C GLY A 400 -13.23 22.06 19.93
N LEU A 401 -12.61 23.05 20.58
CA LEU A 401 -12.26 24.32 19.94
C LEU A 401 -11.19 24.12 18.85
N ILE A 402 -11.23 24.97 17.83
CA ILE A 402 -10.15 25.05 16.84
C ILE A 402 -8.96 25.77 17.48
N THR A 403 -7.81 25.11 17.48
CA THR A 403 -6.54 25.60 18.05
C THR A 403 -5.39 25.18 17.14
N ASP A 404 -4.18 25.68 17.38
CA ASP A 404 -2.99 25.26 16.63
C ASP A 404 -2.70 23.75 16.77
N CYS A 405 -3.03 23.16 17.92
CA CYS A 405 -2.89 21.72 18.16
C CYS A 405 -4.08 20.89 17.62
N SER A 406 -5.21 21.54 17.33
CA SER A 406 -6.43 20.91 16.81
C SER A 406 -7.02 21.77 15.70
N PRO A 407 -6.39 21.80 14.51
CA PRO A 407 -6.85 22.62 13.40
C PRO A 407 -8.19 22.13 12.84
N LEU A 408 -8.82 22.93 11.99
CA LEU A 408 -10.10 22.61 11.32
C LEU A 408 -10.01 21.29 10.54
N VAL A 409 -8.88 21.07 9.85
CA VAL A 409 -8.57 19.85 9.11
C VAL A 409 -7.11 19.45 9.33
N THR A 410 -6.85 18.15 9.27
CA THR A 410 -5.49 17.58 9.35
C THR A 410 -4.63 18.08 8.19
N SER A 411 -3.42 18.53 8.51
CA SER A 411 -2.39 18.90 7.51
C SER A 411 -2.01 17.67 6.69
N TYR A 412 -1.88 17.80 5.37
CA TYR A 412 -1.46 16.69 4.49
C TYR A 412 0.05 16.68 4.28
N PHE A 413 0.72 17.78 4.58
CA PHE A 413 2.17 17.90 4.46
C PHE A 413 2.81 18.20 5.81
N LEU A 414 3.97 17.59 6.03
CA LEU A 414 4.92 17.98 7.05
C LEU A 414 5.60 19.26 6.59
N GLN A 415 5.48 20.32 7.38
CA GLN A 415 6.26 21.53 7.21
C GLN A 415 7.22 21.69 8.39
N PRO A 416 8.52 21.92 8.14
CA PRO A 416 9.45 22.18 9.22
C PRO A 416 9.03 23.45 10.00
N PRO A 417 8.98 23.42 11.34
CA PRO A 417 8.52 24.56 12.14
C PRO A 417 9.33 25.84 11.93
N GLN A 418 10.59 25.69 11.51
CA GLN A 418 11.53 26.79 11.27
C GLN A 418 11.10 27.67 10.07
N PHE A 419 10.19 27.17 9.23
CA PHE A 419 9.82 27.79 7.95
C PHE A 419 8.31 28.00 7.79
N SER A 420 7.53 28.14 8.87
CA SER A 420 6.09 28.45 8.74
C SER A 420 5.87 29.95 8.57
N PHE A 421 5.57 30.40 7.35
CA PHE A 421 5.04 31.74 7.14
C PHE A 421 3.56 31.81 7.57
N GLN A 422 3.04 33.04 7.70
CA GLN A 422 1.63 33.26 8.08
C GLN A 422 0.68 33.15 6.88
N SER A 423 1.19 33.34 5.66
CA SER A 423 0.41 33.34 4.43
C SER A 423 0.85 32.26 3.44
N TRP A 424 -0.12 31.67 2.72
CA TRP A 424 0.16 30.66 1.71
C TRP A 424 0.95 31.22 0.50
N GLN A 425 0.84 32.52 0.21
CA GLN A 425 1.58 33.16 -0.89
C GLN A 425 3.09 33.23 -0.60
N GLU A 426 3.45 33.52 0.65
CA GLU A 426 4.85 33.48 1.09
C GLU A 426 5.37 32.04 1.05
N ASP A 427 4.59 31.06 1.54
CA ASP A 427 4.93 29.65 1.47
C ASP A 427 5.16 29.18 0.01
N GLU A 428 4.33 29.63 -0.94
CA GLU A 428 4.49 29.34 -2.37
C GLU A 428 5.79 29.92 -2.93
N SER A 429 5.99 31.23 -2.77
CA SER A 429 7.11 31.96 -3.38
C SER A 429 8.47 31.62 -2.78
N THR A 430 8.51 31.23 -1.51
CA THR A 430 9.78 31.01 -0.78
C THR A 430 10.11 29.56 -0.50
N LEU A 431 9.12 28.67 -0.37
CA LEU A 431 9.34 27.28 0.03
C LEU A 431 9.09 26.29 -1.10
N ALA A 432 7.94 26.38 -1.76
CA ALA A 432 7.48 25.35 -2.69
C ALA A 432 8.45 25.11 -3.86
N TYR A 433 9.11 26.18 -4.33
CA TYR A 433 10.05 26.14 -5.46
C TYR A 433 11.52 26.25 -5.04
N ASN A 434 11.82 26.35 -3.74
CA ASN A 434 13.20 26.49 -3.27
C ASN A 434 13.89 25.12 -3.17
N PRO A 435 14.94 24.83 -3.97
CA PRO A 435 15.58 23.52 -3.99
C PRO A 435 16.16 23.05 -2.66
N SER A 436 16.46 23.98 -1.74
CA SER A 436 17.02 23.64 -0.42
C SER A 436 15.94 23.32 0.62
N LEU A 437 14.70 23.75 0.41
CA LEU A 437 13.61 23.65 1.40
C LEU A 437 12.47 22.74 0.93
N SER A 438 12.19 22.71 -0.37
CA SER A 438 11.15 21.87 -0.96
C SER A 438 11.32 20.37 -0.72
N PRO A 439 12.55 19.80 -0.58
CA PRO A 439 12.71 18.39 -0.20
C PRO A 439 12.21 18.09 1.22
N HIS A 440 12.25 19.07 2.13
CA HIS A 440 11.83 18.91 3.53
C HIS A 440 10.32 19.09 3.73
N ILE A 441 9.58 19.46 2.68
CA ILE A 441 8.12 19.49 2.71
C ILE A 441 7.61 18.15 2.19
N MET A 442 7.23 17.28 3.13
CA MET A 442 6.94 15.87 2.85
C MET A 442 5.46 15.55 2.99
N ALA A 443 4.93 14.71 2.13
CA ALA A 443 3.53 14.27 2.18
C ALA A 443 3.31 13.22 3.28
N PHE A 444 2.23 13.37 4.04
CA PHE A 444 1.79 12.37 5.02
C PHE A 444 1.05 11.21 4.34
N ASN A 445 1.18 10.03 4.93
CA ASN A 445 0.48 8.84 4.48
C ASN A 445 -0.96 8.81 5.03
N GLY A 446 -1.74 7.82 4.59
CA GLY A 446 -3.12 7.61 5.02
C GLY A 446 -3.75 6.46 4.25
N TRP A 447 -5.07 6.44 4.22
CA TRP A 447 -5.85 5.51 3.41
C TRP A 447 -6.99 6.23 2.70
N VAL A 448 -7.53 5.60 1.65
CA VAL A 448 -8.55 6.17 0.77
C VAL A 448 -9.73 5.21 0.74
N MET A 449 -10.95 5.71 0.97
CA MET A 449 -12.14 4.87 1.08
C MET A 449 -12.47 4.13 -0.22
N ASP A 450 -12.47 4.84 -1.34
CA ASP A 450 -12.88 4.32 -2.65
C ASP A 450 -11.70 4.24 -3.62
N CYS A 451 -10.65 3.51 -3.27
CA CYS A 451 -9.55 3.28 -4.19
C CYS A 451 -9.98 2.28 -5.28
N SER A 452 -10.22 2.78 -6.50
CA SER A 452 -10.59 1.95 -7.66
C SER A 452 -9.55 0.89 -8.01
N ASN A 453 -8.28 1.10 -7.63
CA ASN A 453 -7.23 0.10 -7.72
C ASN A 453 -6.14 0.31 -6.63
N PRO A 454 -6.11 -0.49 -5.55
CA PRO A 454 -5.09 -0.39 -4.50
C PRO A 454 -3.66 -0.69 -4.97
N LEU A 455 -3.49 -1.25 -6.17
CA LEU A 455 -2.16 -1.40 -6.78
C LEU A 455 -1.57 -0.04 -7.21
N ASN A 456 -2.40 0.98 -7.41
CA ASN A 456 -1.94 2.30 -7.81
C ASN A 456 -1.57 3.10 -6.56
N ASN A 457 -0.34 3.58 -6.52
CA ASN A 457 0.12 4.44 -5.45
C ASN A 457 -0.57 5.80 -5.53
N PHE A 458 -1.40 6.11 -4.54
CA PHE A 458 -2.18 7.35 -4.50
C PHE A 458 -1.34 8.64 -4.40
N ALA A 459 -0.05 8.54 -4.04
CA ALA A 459 0.87 9.68 -4.02
C ALA A 459 1.59 9.93 -5.34
N GLU A 460 1.57 8.98 -6.26
CA GLU A 460 2.23 9.09 -7.55
C GLU A 460 1.33 9.69 -8.63
N PHE A 461 1.94 10.40 -9.58
CA PHE A 461 1.24 10.86 -10.77
C PHE A 461 0.74 9.64 -11.58
N PRO A 462 -0.50 9.65 -12.11
CA PRO A 462 -1.43 10.78 -12.28
C PRO A 462 -2.46 10.99 -11.17
N SER A 463 -2.30 10.35 -10.00
CA SER A 463 -3.26 10.48 -8.89
C SER A 463 -3.43 11.94 -8.44
N GLN A 464 -4.68 12.32 -8.18
CA GLN A 464 -5.06 13.65 -7.68
C GLN A 464 -5.61 13.61 -6.25
N ILE A 465 -5.40 12.51 -5.52
CA ILE A 465 -6.00 12.26 -4.20
C ILE A 465 -5.61 13.34 -3.17
N TYR A 466 -4.36 13.82 -3.20
CA TYR A 466 -3.92 14.92 -2.32
C TYR A 466 -4.61 16.24 -2.66
N LEU A 467 -4.77 16.55 -3.95
CA LEU A 467 -5.46 17.78 -4.41
C LEU A 467 -6.95 17.72 -4.11
N ARG A 468 -7.58 16.58 -4.35
CA ARG A 468 -8.99 16.31 -4.08
C ARG A 468 -9.30 16.05 -2.61
N ARG A 469 -8.30 16.07 -1.72
CA ARG A 469 -8.48 15.86 -0.28
C ARG A 469 -9.17 14.53 0.10
N GLU A 470 -9.13 13.52 -0.76
CA GLU A 470 -9.82 12.23 -0.55
C GLU A 470 -9.07 11.29 0.43
N LEU A 471 -7.87 11.68 0.86
CA LEU A 471 -7.03 10.92 1.78
C LEU A 471 -7.47 11.09 3.24
N ILE A 472 -7.81 9.99 3.92
CA ILE A 472 -7.89 9.99 5.39
C ILE A 472 -6.46 9.97 5.94
N CYS A 473 -5.95 11.17 6.18
CA CYS A 473 -4.53 11.43 6.45
C CYS A 473 -4.13 11.12 7.90
N TRP A 474 -2.98 10.47 8.05
CA TRP A 474 -2.29 10.25 9.32
C TRP A 474 -1.22 11.34 9.53
N GLY A 475 -1.61 12.45 10.18
CA GLY A 475 -0.75 13.63 10.40
C GLY A 475 0.45 13.42 11.34
N ASP A 476 0.76 12.17 11.70
CA ASP A 476 1.96 11.76 12.43
C ASP A 476 2.96 10.98 11.55
N SER A 477 2.56 10.55 10.36
CA SER A 477 3.28 9.54 9.58
C SER A 477 3.53 10.00 8.14
N VAL A 478 4.80 10.20 7.78
CA VAL A 478 5.28 10.63 6.46
C VAL A 478 5.32 9.43 5.51
N LYS A 479 4.80 9.58 4.29
CA LYS A 479 4.78 8.51 3.28
C LYS A 479 6.16 8.34 2.64
N LEU A 480 6.64 7.10 2.60
CA LEU A 480 7.94 6.76 2.02
C LEU A 480 7.85 6.54 0.50
N ASN A 481 8.85 7.04 -0.22
CA ASN A 481 8.96 6.97 -1.68
C ASN A 481 10.09 6.03 -2.08
N TYR A 482 9.72 4.81 -2.49
CA TYR A 482 10.68 3.78 -2.94
C TYR A 482 11.08 3.93 -4.41
N GLY A 483 10.34 4.70 -5.22
CA GLY A 483 10.47 4.70 -6.67
C GLY A 483 10.04 3.37 -7.30
N ASN A 484 10.44 3.15 -8.56
CA ASN A 484 10.19 1.92 -9.29
C ASN A 484 11.21 0.82 -8.95
N SER A 485 12.43 1.21 -8.58
CA SER A 485 13.52 0.27 -8.29
C SER A 485 14.47 0.76 -7.19
N LYS A 486 15.39 -0.11 -6.79
CA LYS A 486 16.38 0.17 -5.73
C LYS A 486 17.28 1.37 -6.06
N GLU A 487 17.51 1.61 -7.35
CA GLU A 487 18.34 2.70 -7.85
C GLU A 487 17.73 4.09 -7.62
N ASP A 488 16.40 4.18 -7.51
CA ASP A 488 15.69 5.46 -7.34
C ASP A 488 15.90 6.03 -5.93
N CYS A 489 15.93 5.17 -4.90
CA CYS A 489 16.20 5.59 -3.52
C CYS A 489 17.06 4.57 -2.74
N PRO A 490 18.36 4.44 -3.04
CA PRO A 490 19.19 3.36 -2.49
C PRO A 490 19.26 3.33 -0.97
N PHE A 491 19.25 4.51 -0.33
CA PHE A 491 19.27 4.62 1.13
C PHE A 491 18.02 3.99 1.76
N LEU A 492 16.82 4.36 1.29
CA LEU A 492 15.56 3.85 1.83
C LEU A 492 15.46 2.33 1.70
N TRP A 493 15.79 1.80 0.51
CA TRP A 493 15.79 0.36 0.27
C TRP A 493 16.74 -0.37 1.23
N ASN A 494 17.99 0.09 1.36
CA ASN A 494 18.95 -0.53 2.29
C ASN A 494 18.52 -0.40 3.76
N TYR A 495 17.93 0.74 4.14
CA TYR A 495 17.45 0.98 5.50
C TYR A 495 16.30 0.01 5.86
N MET A 496 15.34 -0.17 4.95
CA MET A 496 14.19 -1.05 5.14
C MET A 496 14.53 -2.53 4.98
N GLU A 497 15.51 -2.87 4.13
CA GLU A 497 16.10 -4.21 4.09
C GLU A 497 16.71 -4.57 5.44
N ASN A 498 17.53 -3.68 6.03
CA ASN A 498 18.13 -3.91 7.34
C ASN A 498 17.09 -4.08 8.45
N TYR A 499 16.05 -3.24 8.45
CA TYR A 499 14.91 -3.36 9.36
C TYR A 499 14.21 -4.72 9.21
N THR A 500 13.95 -5.14 7.98
CA THR A 500 13.27 -6.39 7.67
C THR A 500 14.11 -7.61 8.05
N ILE A 501 15.42 -7.57 7.77
CA ILE A 501 16.38 -8.61 8.18
C ILE A 501 16.40 -8.76 9.70
N LYS A 502 16.50 -7.65 10.45
CA LYS A 502 16.48 -7.67 11.93
C LYS A 502 15.19 -8.30 12.44
N SER A 503 14.05 -7.90 11.90
CA SER A 503 12.75 -8.42 12.31
C SER A 503 12.61 -9.92 12.02
N ALA A 504 13.03 -10.38 10.83
CA ALA A 504 12.97 -11.80 10.44
C ALA A 504 13.94 -12.71 11.23
N LYS A 505 15.06 -12.15 11.74
CA LYS A 505 15.97 -12.88 12.63
C LYS A 505 15.32 -13.17 13.98
N ILE A 506 14.70 -12.15 14.57
CA ILE A 506 14.15 -12.20 15.93
C ILE A 506 12.82 -12.98 15.96
N PHE A 507 11.91 -12.68 15.04
CA PHE A 507 10.54 -13.20 15.07
C PHE A 507 10.32 -14.36 14.09
N ASN A 508 9.37 -15.23 14.40
CA ASN A 508 8.98 -16.37 13.57
C ASN A 508 8.05 -15.98 12.41
N GLY A 509 7.42 -14.80 12.50
CA GLY A 509 6.57 -14.25 11.46
C GLY A 509 6.50 -12.74 11.45
N LEU A 510 5.96 -12.21 10.35
CA LEU A 510 5.71 -10.79 10.16
C LEU A 510 4.22 -10.56 9.85
N ARG A 511 3.60 -9.57 10.51
CA ARG A 511 2.30 -9.01 10.14
C ARG A 511 2.53 -7.74 9.32
N ILE A 512 2.05 -7.71 8.09
CA ILE A 512 2.14 -6.53 7.22
C ILE A 512 0.93 -5.66 7.48
N ASP A 513 1.18 -4.54 8.16
CA ASP A 513 0.16 -3.53 8.42
C ASP A 513 -0.19 -2.76 7.14
N ASN A 514 -1.48 -2.55 6.90
CA ASN A 514 -1.99 -1.86 5.72
C ASN A 514 -1.30 -2.29 4.40
N CYS A 515 -1.28 -3.60 4.14
CA CYS A 515 -0.54 -4.21 3.03
C CYS A 515 -0.97 -3.69 1.65
N HIS A 516 -2.23 -3.25 1.51
CA HIS A 516 -2.76 -2.71 0.26
C HIS A 516 -2.21 -1.31 -0.06
N SER A 517 -1.63 -0.61 0.91
CA SER A 517 -0.98 0.69 0.69
C SER A 517 0.52 0.55 0.41
N THR A 518 1.08 -0.66 0.50
CA THR A 518 2.46 -0.95 0.13
C THR A 518 2.56 -1.26 -1.36
N PRO A 519 3.43 -0.58 -2.12
CA PRO A 519 3.70 -0.97 -3.50
C PRO A 519 4.12 -2.44 -3.56
N ILE A 520 3.44 -3.23 -4.39
CA ILE A 520 3.58 -4.69 -4.38
C ILE A 520 5.03 -5.14 -4.63
N HIS A 521 5.76 -4.47 -5.53
CA HIS A 521 7.15 -4.79 -5.82
C HIS A 521 8.10 -4.56 -4.63
N VAL A 522 7.80 -3.57 -3.76
CA VAL A 522 8.54 -3.33 -2.53
C VAL A 522 8.29 -4.46 -1.53
N ALA A 523 7.01 -4.82 -1.33
CA ALA A 523 6.63 -5.90 -0.43
C ALA A 523 7.20 -7.26 -0.90
N GLU A 524 7.19 -7.55 -2.21
CA GLU A 524 7.80 -8.75 -2.80
C GLU A 524 9.29 -8.84 -2.44
N HIS A 525 10.04 -7.76 -2.66
CA HIS A 525 11.47 -7.73 -2.38
C HIS A 525 11.78 -7.83 -0.88
N LEU A 526 11.08 -7.09 -0.03
CA LEU A 526 11.31 -7.12 1.41
C LEU A 526 10.95 -8.47 2.03
N LEU A 527 9.86 -9.12 1.58
CA LEU A 527 9.53 -10.49 2.00
C LEU A 527 10.55 -11.50 1.52
N LYS A 528 11.07 -11.36 0.30
CA LYS A 528 12.18 -12.18 -0.20
C LYS A 528 13.42 -12.04 0.67
N VAL A 529 13.78 -10.82 1.06
CA VAL A 529 14.87 -10.56 2.00
C VAL A 529 14.58 -11.21 3.37
N ALA A 530 13.35 -11.13 3.87
CA ALA A 530 12.94 -11.78 5.12
C ALA A 530 13.04 -13.32 5.03
N ARG A 531 12.57 -13.92 3.93
CA ARG A 531 12.58 -15.37 3.70
C ARG A 531 13.97 -15.94 3.44
N ASN A 532 14.90 -15.13 2.92
CA ASN A 532 16.32 -15.46 2.85
C ASN A 532 16.93 -15.66 4.25
N VAL A 533 16.46 -14.90 5.24
CA VAL A 533 16.88 -15.04 6.64
C VAL A 533 16.18 -16.23 7.29
N ARG A 534 14.87 -16.33 7.13
CA ARG A 534 14.03 -17.38 7.72
C ARG A 534 13.14 -18.00 6.66
N LYS A 535 13.50 -19.19 6.18
CA LYS A 535 12.77 -19.85 5.09
C LYS A 535 11.32 -20.15 5.44
N ASP A 536 11.02 -20.50 6.67
CA ASP A 536 9.70 -20.87 7.19
C ASP A 536 8.91 -19.69 7.80
N LEU A 537 9.17 -18.46 7.32
CA LEU A 537 8.57 -17.24 7.83
C LEU A 537 7.04 -17.25 7.69
N TYR A 538 6.33 -17.08 8.81
CA TYR A 538 4.88 -16.87 8.78
C TYR A 538 4.57 -15.44 8.33
N VAL A 539 3.76 -15.27 7.27
CA VAL A 539 3.37 -13.93 6.80
C VAL A 539 1.86 -13.75 6.95
N VAL A 540 1.48 -12.74 7.74
CA VAL A 540 0.10 -12.31 7.93
C VAL A 540 -0.07 -10.95 7.29
N ALA A 541 -1.17 -10.69 6.60
CA ALA A 541 -1.44 -9.37 6.03
C ALA A 541 -2.81 -8.84 6.44
N GLU A 542 -2.84 -7.55 6.77
CA GLU A 542 -4.08 -6.78 6.79
C GLU A 542 -4.37 -6.24 5.39
N LEU A 543 -5.28 -6.91 4.70
CA LEU A 543 -5.60 -6.63 3.30
C LEU A 543 -7.11 -6.53 3.10
N PHE A 544 -7.56 -5.35 2.69
CA PHE A 544 -8.96 -5.00 2.45
C PHE A 544 -9.08 -4.23 1.14
N THR A 545 -8.93 -4.90 0.00
CA THR A 545 -9.05 -4.22 -1.31
C THR A 545 -10.50 -4.01 -1.76
N GLY A 546 -11.49 -4.54 -1.03
CA GLY A 546 -12.89 -4.57 -1.44
C GLY A 546 -13.20 -5.55 -2.58
N ASN A 547 -12.18 -6.20 -3.16
CA ASN A 547 -12.31 -7.17 -4.24
C ASN A 547 -11.47 -8.42 -3.96
N GLU A 548 -12.12 -9.55 -3.72
CA GLU A 548 -11.46 -10.83 -3.42
C GLU A 548 -10.46 -11.27 -4.52
N HIS A 549 -10.72 -10.94 -5.79
CA HIS A 549 -9.78 -11.26 -6.86
C HIS A 549 -8.47 -10.49 -6.74
N LEU A 550 -8.52 -9.22 -6.31
CA LEU A 550 -7.32 -8.43 -6.06
C LEU A 550 -6.59 -8.92 -4.82
N ASP A 551 -7.31 -9.24 -3.75
CA ASP A 551 -6.72 -9.84 -2.54
C ASP A 551 -5.91 -11.11 -2.89
N ASN A 552 -6.47 -11.97 -3.76
CA ASN A 552 -5.81 -13.19 -4.20
C ASN A 552 -4.53 -12.93 -5.00
N ILE A 553 -4.46 -11.85 -5.77
CA ILE A 553 -3.23 -11.46 -6.49
C ILE A 553 -2.12 -11.14 -5.48
N PHE A 554 -2.43 -10.35 -4.44
CA PHE A 554 -1.46 -10.06 -3.37
C PHE A 554 -1.03 -11.33 -2.65
N VAL A 555 -1.98 -12.21 -2.29
CA VAL A 555 -1.67 -13.48 -1.61
C VAL A 555 -0.71 -14.34 -2.44
N ASN A 556 -1.01 -14.49 -3.73
CA ASN A 556 -0.22 -15.31 -4.64
C ASN A 556 1.18 -14.74 -4.91
N ARG A 557 1.28 -13.43 -5.13
CA ARG A 557 2.55 -12.75 -5.45
C ARG A 557 3.46 -12.58 -4.24
N LEU A 558 2.89 -12.22 -3.09
CA LEU A 558 3.63 -12.00 -1.85
C LEU A 558 3.83 -13.28 -1.04
N GLY A 559 3.16 -14.38 -1.40
CA GLY A 559 3.17 -15.62 -0.61
C GLY A 559 2.61 -15.44 0.79
N ILE A 560 1.56 -14.63 0.93
CA ILE A 560 0.94 -14.38 2.24
C ILE A 560 0.37 -15.70 2.77
N SER A 561 0.76 -16.06 3.99
CA SER A 561 0.31 -17.29 4.63
C SER A 561 -1.09 -17.16 5.19
N SER A 562 -1.51 -15.97 5.64
CA SER A 562 -2.86 -15.73 6.19
C SER A 562 -3.33 -14.27 6.04
N LEU A 563 -4.62 -14.09 5.81
CA LEU A 563 -5.30 -12.79 5.82
C LEU A 563 -6.09 -12.58 7.11
N ILE A 564 -6.06 -11.37 7.65
CA ILE A 564 -6.82 -11.01 8.87
C ILE A 564 -8.29 -10.83 8.53
N ARG A 565 -9.20 -11.49 9.27
CA ARG A 565 -10.66 -11.47 9.05
C ARG A 565 -11.42 -11.52 10.38
N GLY A 566 -12.65 -11.02 10.46
CA GLY A 566 -13.39 -10.96 11.74
C GLY A 566 -14.92 -10.94 11.71
N ARG A 567 -15.59 -11.27 10.59
CA ARG A 567 -17.08 -11.21 10.51
C ARG A 567 -17.79 -12.43 9.91
N PHE A 568 -17.10 -13.29 9.16
CA PHE A 568 -17.73 -14.37 8.39
C PHE A 568 -17.41 -15.76 8.93
N VAL A 569 -17.99 -16.12 10.09
CA VAL A 569 -17.74 -17.42 10.75
C VAL A 569 -18.06 -18.60 9.83
N TYR A 570 -19.19 -18.58 9.12
CA TYR A 570 -19.57 -19.66 8.21
C TYR A 570 -18.56 -19.85 7.07
N ARG A 571 -18.03 -18.75 6.52
CA ARG A 571 -17.08 -18.80 5.40
C ARG A 571 -15.75 -19.44 5.80
N TYR A 572 -15.32 -19.23 7.04
CA TYR A 572 -14.04 -19.73 7.55
C TYR A 572 -14.19 -20.93 8.50
N GLY A 573 -15.41 -21.48 8.64
CA GLY A 573 -15.72 -22.60 9.51
C GLY A 573 -15.31 -23.97 8.96
N GLY A 574 -14.93 -24.04 7.68
CA GLY A 574 -14.50 -25.27 7.01
C GLY A 574 -15.63 -26.01 6.28
N ASP A 575 -15.43 -27.29 6.06
CA ASP A 575 -16.36 -28.13 5.30
C ASP A 575 -17.67 -28.38 6.07
N PRO A 576 -18.83 -28.45 5.38
CA PRO A 576 -20.10 -28.74 6.01
C PRO A 576 -20.13 -30.16 6.60
N VAL A 577 -20.95 -30.34 7.64
CA VAL A 577 -21.18 -31.66 8.23
C VAL A 577 -21.75 -32.61 7.17
N GLY A 578 -21.09 -33.75 6.96
CA GLY A 578 -21.47 -34.71 5.92
C GLY A 578 -20.85 -34.45 4.54
N ALA A 579 -19.87 -33.54 4.44
CA ALA A 579 -19.09 -33.37 3.22
C ALA A 579 -18.45 -34.69 2.76
N PHE A 580 -18.41 -34.90 1.44
CA PHE A 580 -17.79 -36.09 0.87
C PHE A 580 -16.28 -36.09 1.14
N HIS A 581 -15.77 -37.20 1.66
CA HIS A 581 -14.33 -37.33 1.89
C HIS A 581 -13.58 -37.25 0.54
N PRO A 582 -12.66 -36.30 0.38
CA PRO A 582 -11.98 -36.11 -0.88
C PRO A 582 -10.98 -37.25 -1.11
N LYS A 583 -10.90 -37.74 -2.36
CA LYS A 583 -9.91 -38.76 -2.73
C LYS A 583 -8.49 -38.21 -2.56
N SER A 584 -7.53 -39.10 -2.28
CA SER A 584 -6.11 -38.75 -2.15
C SER A 584 -5.53 -38.18 -3.44
N VAL A 585 -6.03 -38.60 -4.61
CA VAL A 585 -5.73 -37.99 -5.91
C VAL A 585 -6.98 -37.28 -6.40
N ARG A 586 -6.89 -35.96 -6.61
CA ARG A 586 -8.03 -35.13 -7.02
C ARG A 586 -7.59 -33.87 -7.77
N PRO A 587 -8.46 -33.23 -8.55
CA PRO A 587 -8.20 -31.88 -9.06
C PRO A 587 -7.86 -30.91 -7.93
N ALA A 588 -6.92 -30.01 -8.17
CA ALA A 588 -6.57 -28.96 -7.22
C ALA A 588 -7.76 -27.98 -7.11
N PRO A 589 -8.46 -27.91 -5.96
CA PRO A 589 -9.52 -26.94 -5.80
C PRO A 589 -8.92 -25.52 -5.70
N TRP A 590 -9.62 -24.55 -6.28
CA TRP A 590 -9.34 -23.15 -5.96
C TRP A 590 -9.95 -22.88 -4.59
N ASP A 591 -9.16 -22.30 -3.71
CA ASP A 591 -9.56 -22.10 -2.33
C ASP A 591 -9.57 -20.62 -1.97
N VAL A 592 -10.23 -20.28 -0.87
CA VAL A 592 -10.11 -18.96 -0.26
C VAL A 592 -8.74 -18.89 0.41
N ALA A 593 -8.12 -17.71 0.39
CA ALA A 593 -6.90 -17.47 1.15
C ALA A 593 -7.10 -17.86 2.63
N HIS A 594 -6.08 -18.45 3.25
CA HIS A 594 -6.15 -18.83 4.66
C HIS A 594 -6.50 -17.61 5.52
N ALA A 595 -7.42 -17.75 6.46
CA ALA A 595 -7.81 -16.66 7.35
C ALA A 595 -7.22 -16.84 8.74
N LEU A 596 -6.59 -15.79 9.25
CA LEU A 596 -6.37 -15.62 10.68
C LEU A 596 -7.58 -14.87 11.23
N PHE A 597 -8.50 -15.63 11.83
CA PHE A 597 -9.77 -15.10 12.30
C PHE A 597 -9.61 -14.46 13.68
N TYR A 598 -9.80 -13.15 13.77
CA TYR A 598 -9.84 -12.42 15.03
C TYR A 598 -11.29 -12.28 15.49
N ASP A 599 -11.54 -12.63 16.74
CA ASP A 599 -12.76 -12.25 17.46
C ASP A 599 -12.79 -10.74 17.73
N GLN A 600 -11.64 -10.17 18.09
CA GLN A 600 -11.44 -8.74 18.25
C GLN A 600 -9.99 -8.35 17.90
N THR A 601 -9.82 -7.44 16.94
CA THR A 601 -8.49 -6.84 16.68
C THR A 601 -8.21 -5.70 17.65
N HIS A 602 -6.95 -5.26 17.72
CA HIS A 602 -6.56 -4.11 18.54
C HIS A 602 -7.13 -2.77 18.04
N ASP A 603 -7.70 -2.73 16.83
CA ASP A 603 -8.39 -1.55 16.26
C ASP A 603 -9.91 -1.63 16.39
N ASN A 604 -10.46 -2.76 16.82
CA ASN A 604 -11.90 -2.90 16.98
C ASN A 604 -12.37 -2.29 18.30
N PRO A 605 -13.51 -1.57 18.29
CA PRO A 605 -14.11 -1.09 19.53
C PRO A 605 -14.42 -2.28 20.44
N SER A 606 -14.30 -2.06 21.75
CA SER A 606 -14.53 -3.13 22.72
C SER A 606 -15.98 -3.62 22.68
N PRO A 607 -16.25 -4.91 22.95
CA PRO A 607 -17.61 -5.43 23.08
C PRO A 607 -18.45 -4.64 24.10
N ILE A 608 -17.81 -4.10 25.15
CA ILE A 608 -18.46 -3.24 26.14
C ILE A 608 -18.97 -1.94 25.49
N GLN A 609 -18.26 -1.35 24.54
CA GLN A 609 -18.69 -0.14 23.85
C GLN A 609 -19.73 -0.40 22.74
N VAL A 610 -19.77 -1.62 22.20
CA VAL A 610 -20.64 -1.97 21.07
C VAL A 610 -21.97 -2.54 21.53
N PHE A 611 -21.96 -3.38 22.58
CA PHE A 611 -23.13 -4.14 23.03
C PHE A 611 -23.77 -3.63 24.33
N TYR A 612 -23.04 -2.83 25.11
CA TYR A 612 -23.54 -2.20 26.34
C TYR A 612 -23.47 -0.68 26.21
#